data_AF-A0A8H5PPE0-F1
#
_entry.id   AF-A0A8H5PPE0-F1
#
_cell.length_a   1.000
_cell.length_b   1.000
_cell.length_c   1.000
_cell.angle_alpha   90.00
_cell.angle_beta   90.00
_cell.angle_gamma   90.00
#
_symmetry.space_group_name_H-M   'P 1'
#
loop_
_entity.id
_entity.type
_entity.pdbx_description
1 polymer ?
#
loop_
_entity_poly.entity_id
_entity_poly.type
_entity_poly.pdbx_seq_one_letter_code
_entity_poly.pdbx_strand_id
1 'polypeptide(L)'
;MTQNQVLGYAREAAPGAEFAVEQVDTKVLVEAAWKRYNEGTRDRVSVRDFVIRASYGMGNGFFPKTDNEFLGIRQWSDEELKEEIFRRVKANPPVSLKAPEE
;
A
#
# COMPACT_ATOMS: atom_id res chain seq x y z
N MET A 1 10.11 -2.58 5.86
CA MET A 1 9.85 -2.27 4.45
C MET A 1 8.59 -1.41 4.31
N THR A 2 8.57 -0.45 3.40
CA THR A 2 7.48 0.51 3.20
C THR A 2 6.92 0.45 1.77
N GLN A 3 5.68 0.92 1.54
CA GLN A 3 5.11 1.05 0.19
C GLN A 3 5.99 1.92 -0.73
N ASN A 4 6.66 2.94 -0.18
CA ASN A 4 7.58 3.78 -0.96
C ASN A 4 8.81 3.01 -1.46
N GLN A 5 9.32 2.04 -0.70
CA GLN A 5 10.41 1.18 -1.16
C GLN A 5 9.96 0.28 -2.31
N VAL A 6 8.77 -0.32 -2.20
CA VAL A 6 8.17 -1.14 -3.28
C VAL A 6 7.98 -0.31 -4.55
N LEU A 7 7.47 0.92 -4.42
CA LEU A 7 7.32 1.85 -5.55
C LEU A 7 8.66 2.24 -6.16
N GLY A 8 9.71 2.39 -5.34
CA GLY A 8 11.09 2.62 -5.80
C GLY A 8 11.55 1.51 -6.72
N TYR A 9 11.44 0.25 -6.28
CA TYR A 9 11.80 -0.91 -7.10
C TYR A 9 10.97 -1.03 -8.38
N ALA A 10 9.68 -0.68 -8.33
CA ALA A 10 8.83 -0.70 -9.52
C ALA A 10 9.28 0.34 -10.56
N ARG A 11 9.68 1.54 -10.13
CA ARG A 11 10.24 2.59 -11.01
C ARG A 11 11.59 2.19 -11.59
N GLU A 12 12.44 1.52 -10.81
CA GLU A 12 13.70 0.96 -11.32
C GLU A 12 13.46 -0.14 -12.37
N ALA A 13 12.44 -0.98 -12.17
CA ALA A 13 12.09 -2.05 -13.08
C ALA A 13 11.52 -1.57 -14.42
N ALA A 14 10.88 -0.39 -14.42
CA ALA A 14 10.29 0.23 -15.60
C ALA A 14 10.65 1.73 -15.67
N PRO A 15 11.88 2.07 -16.09
CA PRO A 15 12.27 3.46 -16.27
C PRO A 15 11.34 4.16 -17.26
N GLY A 16 10.80 5.32 -16.88
CA GLY A 16 9.87 6.09 -17.70
C GLY A 16 8.40 5.66 -17.59
N ALA A 17 8.08 4.60 -16.83
CA ALA A 17 6.69 4.31 -16.49
C ALA A 17 6.12 5.34 -15.50
N GLU A 18 4.85 5.68 -15.71
CA GLU A 18 4.07 6.42 -14.73
C GLU A 18 3.36 5.44 -13.80
N PHE A 19 3.58 5.64 -12.49
CA PHE A 19 2.86 4.94 -11.44
C PHE A 19 1.95 5.94 -10.75
N ALA A 20 0.64 5.73 -10.84
CA ALA A 20 -0.33 6.55 -10.13
C ALA A 20 -0.13 6.41 -8.62
N VAL A 21 0.02 7.55 -7.94
CA VAL A 21 0.12 7.62 -6.48
C VAL A 21 -0.95 8.56 -5.97
N GLU A 22 -1.85 8.04 -5.14
CA GLU A 22 -2.83 8.83 -4.42
C GLU A 22 -2.26 9.20 -3.04
N GLN A 23 -2.12 10.50 -2.79
CA GLN A 23 -1.71 10.99 -1.48
C GLN A 23 -2.92 11.07 -0.57
N VAL A 24 -2.88 10.34 0.54
CA VAL A 24 -4.01 10.24 1.48
C VAL A 24 -3.64 10.91 2.80
N ASP A 25 -4.33 11.99 3.16
CA ASP A 25 -4.25 12.55 4.51
C ASP A 25 -5.21 11.82 5.45
N THR A 26 -4.63 10.95 6.28
CA THR A 26 -5.36 10.18 7.29
C THR A 26 -6.11 11.04 8.32
N LYS A 27 -5.76 12.32 8.51
CA LYS A 27 -6.50 13.23 9.40
C LYS A 27 -7.88 13.55 8.82
N VAL A 28 -7.96 13.85 7.53
CA VAL A 28 -9.23 14.11 6.84
C VAL A 28 -10.15 12.89 6.90
N LEU A 29 -9.58 11.68 6.80
CA LEU A 29 -10.34 10.44 6.96
C LEU A 29 -10.97 10.34 8.36
N VAL A 30 -10.23 10.70 9.42
CA VAL A 30 -10.74 10.62 10.79
C VAL A 30 -11.85 11.63 11.06
N GLU A 31 -11.77 12.83 10.47
CA GLU A 31 -12.81 13.86 10.57
C GLU A 31 -14.11 13.38 9.91
N ALA A 32 -14.01 12.80 8.71
CA ALA A 32 -15.16 12.20 8.02
C ALA A 32 -15.75 11.02 8.82
N ALA A 33 -14.90 10.20 9.45
CA ALA A 33 -15.33 9.10 10.29
C ALA A 33 -16.11 9.57 11.53
N TRP A 34 -15.63 10.62 12.20
CA TRP A 34 -16.34 11.22 13.34
C TRP A 34 -17.70 11.78 12.95
N LYS A 35 -17.81 12.42 11.78
CA LYS A 35 -19.11 12.91 11.28
C LYS A 35 -20.11 11.76 11.15
N ARG A 36 -19.74 10.69 10.42
CA ARG A 36 -20.59 9.50 10.24
C ARG A 36 -20.95 8.85 11.58
N TYR A 37 -19.99 8.75 12.49
CA TYR A 37 -20.19 8.16 13.81
C TYR A 37 -21.22 8.93 14.65
N ASN A 38 -21.13 10.26 14.64
CA ASN A 38 -22.05 11.14 15.36
C ASN A 38 -23.46 11.16 14.75
N GLU A 39 -23.56 10.93 13.44
CA GLU A 39 -24.84 10.71 12.73
C GLU A 39 -25.43 9.30 13.00
N GLY A 40 -24.76 8.47 13.81
CA GLY A 40 -25.22 7.13 14.18
C GLY A 40 -24.79 6.01 13.21
N THR A 41 -24.03 6.33 12.17
CA THR A 41 -23.54 5.35 11.19
C THR A 41 -22.26 4.69 11.69
N ARG A 42 -22.36 3.40 12.06
CA ARG A 42 -21.28 2.62 12.72
C ARG A 42 -20.96 1.31 12.02
N ASP A 43 -21.25 1.21 10.73
CA ASP A 43 -20.87 0.03 9.95
C ASP A 43 -19.34 -0.06 9.79
N ARG A 44 -18.87 -1.24 9.37
CA ARG A 44 -17.44 -1.55 9.23
C ARG A 44 -16.69 -0.55 8.36
N VAL A 45 -17.30 -0.07 7.28
CA VAL A 45 -16.64 0.88 6.36
C VAL A 45 -16.50 2.24 7.03
N SER A 46 -17.55 2.71 7.70
CA SER A 46 -17.56 4.02 8.36
C SER A 46 -16.53 4.14 9.48
N VAL A 47 -16.27 3.06 10.23
CA VAL A 47 -15.27 3.05 11.32
C VAL A 47 -13.84 2.72 10.85
N ARG A 48 -13.66 2.22 9.62
CA ARG A 48 -12.35 1.83 9.06
C ARG A 48 -11.33 2.97 9.08
N ASP A 49 -11.80 4.19 8.86
CA ASP A 49 -10.94 5.37 8.77
C ASP A 49 -10.26 5.72 10.10
N PHE A 50 -10.88 5.39 11.24
CA PHE A 50 -10.22 5.45 12.55
C PHE A 50 -9.03 4.49 12.62
N VAL A 51 -9.22 3.26 12.13
CA VAL A 51 -8.17 2.24 12.10
C VAL A 51 -7.03 2.67 11.17
N ILE A 52 -7.35 3.19 9.98
CA ILE A 52 -6.34 3.69 9.04
C ILE A 52 -5.50 4.80 9.69
N ARG A 53 -6.14 5.77 10.36
CA ARG A 53 -5.44 6.83 11.08
C ARG A 53 -4.54 6.28 12.19
N ALA A 54 -5.05 5.37 13.00
CA ALA A 54 -4.28 4.74 14.08
C ALA A 54 -3.08 3.96 13.53
N SER A 55 -3.29 3.13 12.51
CA SER A 55 -2.26 2.25 11.96
C SER A 55 -1.19 3.02 11.18
N TYR A 56 -1.59 3.80 10.17
CA TYR A 56 -0.66 4.43 9.24
C TYR A 56 -0.35 5.88 9.59
N GLY A 57 -1.36 6.64 10.03
CA GLY A 57 -1.22 8.06 10.32
C GLY A 57 -0.51 8.38 11.65
N MET A 58 -0.62 7.47 12.63
CA MET A 58 0.04 7.56 13.93
C MET A 58 1.16 6.51 14.11
N GLY A 59 1.32 5.60 13.13
CA GLY A 59 2.38 4.59 13.13
C GLY A 59 2.13 3.36 14.01
N ASN A 60 0.94 3.22 14.64
CA ASN A 60 0.66 2.08 15.52
C ASN A 60 0.48 0.75 14.75
N GLY A 61 0.46 0.79 13.42
CA GLY A 61 0.41 -0.40 12.56
C GLY A 61 1.79 -0.94 12.18
N PHE A 62 2.86 -0.28 12.61
CA PHE A 62 4.22 -0.78 12.40
C PHE A 62 4.60 -1.77 13.49
N PHE A 63 4.78 -3.03 13.11
CA PHE A 63 5.25 -4.08 13.99
C PHE A 63 6.71 -4.43 13.69
N PRO A 64 7.63 -4.36 14.67
CA PRO A 64 9.05 -4.67 14.45
C PRO A 64 9.29 -6.17 14.22
N LYS A 65 8.36 -7.01 14.66
CA LYS A 65 8.33 -8.45 14.41
C LYS A 65 6.94 -8.84 13.92
N THR A 66 6.88 -9.85 13.06
CA THR A 66 5.63 -10.39 12.53
C THR A 66 5.50 -11.84 12.96
N ASP A 67 4.28 -12.35 13.02
CA ASP A 67 4.00 -13.75 13.34
C ASP A 67 4.11 -14.66 12.10
N ASN A 68 4.83 -14.22 11.07
CA ASN A 68 4.97 -14.97 9.81
C ASN A 68 5.54 -16.38 10.04
N GLU A 69 6.53 -16.52 10.93
CA GLU A 69 7.09 -17.82 11.30
C GLU A 69 6.04 -18.77 11.88
N PHE A 70 5.20 -18.27 12.81
CA PHE A 70 4.10 -19.04 13.40
C PHE A 70 3.08 -19.47 12.33
N LEU A 71 2.83 -18.62 11.33
CA LEU A 71 1.93 -18.90 10.23
C LEU A 71 2.58 -19.74 9.11
N GLY A 72 3.85 -20.16 9.26
CA GLY A 72 4.59 -20.88 8.22
C GLY A 72 4.87 -20.04 6.96
N ILE A 73 4.76 -18.72 7.06
CA ILE A 73 4.97 -17.78 5.97
C ILE A 73 6.46 -17.42 5.95
N ARG A 74 7.16 -17.82 4.89
CA ARG A 74 8.54 -17.41 4.66
C ARG A 74 8.61 -15.90 4.43
N GLN A 75 9.44 -15.22 5.23
CA GLN A 75 9.80 -13.83 4.98
C GLN A 75 10.84 -13.73 3.87
N TRP A 76 10.59 -12.86 2.89
CA TRP A 76 11.55 -12.55 1.84
C TRP A 76 12.58 -11.52 2.29
N SER A 77 13.79 -11.63 1.77
CA SER A 77 14.77 -10.53 1.81
C SER A 77 14.34 -9.38 0.90
N ASP A 78 14.99 -8.23 1.06
CA ASP A 78 14.75 -7.06 0.21
C ASP A 78 15.14 -7.37 -1.25
N GLU A 79 16.18 -8.16 -1.48
CA GLU A 79 16.61 -8.63 -2.80
C GLU A 79 15.59 -9.56 -3.46
N GLU A 80 15.10 -10.57 -2.73
CA GLU A 80 14.08 -11.51 -3.22
C GLU A 80 12.81 -10.75 -3.63
N LEU A 81 12.39 -9.78 -2.82
CA LEU A 81 11.24 -8.96 -3.16
C LEU A 81 11.50 -8.08 -4.38
N LYS A 82 12.68 -7.45 -4.48
CA LYS A 82 13.03 -6.62 -5.64
C LYS A 82 13.01 -7.45 -6.93
N GLU A 83 13.58 -8.65 -6.92
CA GLU A 83 13.53 -9.57 -8.06
C GLU A 83 12.09 -9.92 -8.46
N GLU A 84 11.24 -10.22 -7.48
CA GLU A 84 9.83 -10.51 -7.73
C GLU A 84 9.08 -9.30 -8.32
N ILE A 85 9.35 -8.09 -7.82
CA ILE A 85 8.76 -6.85 -8.37
C ILE A 85 9.19 -6.67 -9.82
N PHE A 86 10.48 -6.84 -10.13
CA PHE A 86 11.00 -6.76 -11.48
C PHE A 86 10.32 -7.77 -12.41
N ARG A 87 10.16 -9.02 -11.94
CA ARG A 87 9.47 -10.07 -12.68
C ARG A 87 8.02 -9.69 -12.99
N ARG A 88 7.29 -9.16 -12.00
CA ARG A 88 5.88 -8.77 -12.17
C ARG A 88 5.70 -7.57 -13.07
N VAL A 89 6.55 -6.55 -12.95
CA VAL A 89 6.52 -5.35 -13.80
C VAL A 89 6.81 -5.71 -15.25
N LYS A 90 7.76 -6.62 -15.51
CA LYS A 90 8.02 -7.12 -16.88
C LYS A 90 6.87 -7.94 -17.44
N ALA A 91 6.26 -8.79 -16.63
CA ALA A 91 5.13 -9.62 -17.06
C ALA A 91 3.85 -8.80 -17.32
N ASN A 92 3.67 -7.70 -16.58
CA ASN A 92 2.54 -6.80 -16.70
C ASN A 92 3.05 -5.34 -16.73
N PRO A 93 3.55 -4.87 -17.88
CA PRO A 93 4.08 -3.52 -17.98
C PRO A 93 2.99 -2.48 -17.67
N PRO A 94 3.36 -1.37 -16.99
CA PRO A 94 2.46 -0.27 -16.72
C PRO A 94 1.78 0.23 -18.00
N VAL A 95 0.52 0.68 -17.89
CA VAL A 95 -0.30 1.10 -19.03
C VAL A 95 0.38 2.21 -19.84
N SER A 96 1.11 3.11 -19.17
CA SER A 96 1.88 4.18 -19.81
C SER A 96 3.00 3.69 -20.74
N LEU A 97 3.42 2.43 -20.62
CA LEU A 97 4.45 1.79 -21.46
C LEU A 97 3.86 0.77 -22.45
N LYS A 98 2.55 0.51 -22.42
CA LYS A 98 1.91 -0.33 -23.43
C LYS A 98 1.85 0.45 -24.74
N ALA A 99 2.35 -0.14 -25.83
CA ALA A 99 2.17 0.42 -27.16
C ALA A 99 0.67 0.56 -27.46
N PRO A 100 0.23 1.57 -28.24
CA PRO A 100 -1.16 1.65 -28.68
C PRO A 100 -1.50 0.34 -29.41
N GLU A 101 -2.58 -0.31 -29.00
CA GLU A 101 -3.15 -1.42 -29.78
C GLU A 101 -3.66 -0.81 -31.10
N GLU A 102 -3.06 -1.21 -32.22
CA GLU A 102 -3.47 -0.85 -33.59
C GLU A 102 -4.77 -1.53 -34.01
#